data_AF-A0A1V5FDH4-F1
#
_entry.id   AF-A0A1V5FDH4-F1
#
_cell.length_a   1.000
_cell.length_b   1.000
_cell.length_c   1.000
_cell.angle_alpha   90.00
_cell.angle_beta   90.00
_cell.angle_gamma   90.00
#
_symmetry.space_group_name_H-M   'P 1'
#
loop_
_entity.id
_entity.type
_entity.pdbx_description
1 polymer ?
#
loop_
_entity_poly.entity_id
_entity_poly.type
_entity_poly.pdbx_seq_one_letter_code
_entity_poly.pdbx_strand_id
1 'polypeptide(L)'
;MATQKDKQYGLASGIITGEVELGRRVGDEPTPWRGQGQLRIEESRFVSNKIFNSLGGLLKLPFFEDISFSTIEGPFTVHGERFSSDGITFNGPIVNLKASGDVGPDEQLDLKVQIEFLQIAGRIPLVAQALEIFNRLAGQVLMVRIRGTFDNPDIQPLGL
;
A
#
# COMPACT_ATOMS: atom_id res chain seq x y z
N MET A 1 -25.70 -21.15 -14.20
CA MET A 1 -24.66 -20.27 -14.78
C MET A 1 -24.50 -19.08 -13.83
N ALA A 2 -23.44 -19.07 -13.02
CA ALA A 2 -23.17 -17.97 -12.12
C ALA A 2 -22.43 -16.87 -12.89
N THR A 3 -23.01 -15.67 -12.91
CA THR A 3 -22.43 -14.48 -13.52
C THR A 3 -21.12 -14.16 -12.79
N GLN A 4 -19.99 -14.32 -13.49
CA GLN A 4 -18.69 -13.87 -13.04
C GLN A 4 -18.77 -12.35 -12.95
N LYS A 5 -19.01 -11.82 -11.73
CA LYS A 5 -18.92 -10.39 -11.46
C LYS A 5 -17.48 -9.99 -11.81
N ASP A 6 -17.32 -9.17 -12.83
CA ASP A 6 -16.07 -8.46 -13.08
C ASP A 6 -15.65 -7.81 -11.77
N LYS A 7 -14.58 -8.34 -11.17
CA LYS A 7 -13.96 -7.72 -10.02
C LYS A 7 -13.38 -6.40 -10.53
N GLN A 8 -14.08 -5.29 -10.25
CA GLN A 8 -13.53 -3.95 -10.46
C GLN A 8 -12.45 -3.70 -9.42
N TYR A 9 -11.25 -4.21 -9.72
CA TYR A 9 -10.04 -3.74 -9.07
C TYR A 9 -9.85 -2.27 -9.45
N GLY A 10 -9.55 -1.41 -8.48
CA GLY A 10 -9.10 -0.05 -8.79
C GLY A 10 -7.91 -0.10 -9.74
N LEU A 11 -7.77 0.90 -10.61
CA LEU A 11 -6.67 0.93 -11.57
C LEU A 11 -5.38 1.27 -10.84
N ALA A 12 -4.34 0.48 -11.05
CA ALA A 12 -2.98 0.78 -10.63
C ALA A 12 -2.08 0.81 -11.87
N SER A 13 -1.24 1.82 -11.98
CA SER A 13 -0.23 1.94 -13.03
C SER A 13 1.12 2.33 -12.44
N GLY A 14 2.22 1.96 -13.10
CA GLY A 14 3.58 2.34 -12.72
C GLY A 14 4.62 1.52 -13.47
N ILE A 15 5.88 1.92 -13.38
CA ILE A 15 7.02 1.20 -13.95
C ILE A 15 7.63 0.36 -12.83
N ILE A 16 7.57 -0.98 -12.97
CA ILE A 16 8.07 -1.90 -11.94
C ILE A 16 9.44 -2.41 -12.34
N THR A 17 10.40 -2.27 -11.42
CA THR A 17 11.74 -2.87 -11.49
C THR A 17 12.01 -3.63 -10.18
N GLY A 18 12.79 -4.70 -10.26
CA GLY A 18 13.14 -5.45 -9.07
C GLY A 18 14.17 -6.53 -9.33
N GLU A 19 14.89 -6.86 -8.27
CA GLU A 19 15.83 -7.98 -8.25
C GLU A 19 15.32 -9.01 -7.24
N VAL A 20 15.34 -10.29 -7.62
CA VAL A 20 14.87 -11.38 -6.77
C VAL A 20 15.85 -12.54 -6.80
N GLU A 21 16.23 -12.99 -5.61
CA GLU A 21 16.96 -14.24 -5.42
C GLU A 21 15.95 -15.31 -4.98
N LEU A 22 15.74 -16.32 -5.84
CA LEU A 22 14.84 -17.44 -5.56
C LEU A 22 15.65 -18.72 -5.36
N GLY A 23 15.32 -19.44 -4.30
CA GLY A 23 15.91 -20.72 -3.97
C GLY A 23 14.86 -21.76 -3.63
N ARG A 24 15.18 -23.02 -3.92
CA ARG A 24 14.45 -24.19 -3.48
C ARG A 24 15.42 -25.24 -2.99
N ARG A 25 15.09 -25.95 -1.91
CA ARG A 25 15.88 -27.10 -1.47
C ARG A 25 15.60 -28.28 -2.40
N VAL A 26 16.65 -28.85 -2.99
CA VAL A 26 16.56 -30.04 -3.83
C VAL A 26 16.51 -31.29 -2.93
N GLY A 27 15.48 -32.11 -3.06
CA GLY A 27 15.23 -33.34 -2.27
C GLY A 27 13.83 -33.92 -2.53
N ASP A 28 13.50 -35.05 -1.86
CA ASP A 28 12.29 -35.86 -2.11
C ASP A 28 10.95 -35.21 -1.70
N GLU A 29 10.96 -34.01 -1.11
CA GLU A 29 9.74 -33.29 -0.73
C GLU A 29 9.54 -32.00 -1.55
N PRO A 30 8.28 -31.63 -1.86
CA PRO A 30 7.98 -30.33 -2.42
C PRO A 30 8.26 -29.22 -1.40
N THR A 31 9.49 -28.72 -1.38
CA THR A 31 9.83 -27.54 -0.57
C THR A 31 9.29 -26.28 -1.23
N PRO A 32 8.61 -25.39 -0.47
CA PRO A 32 8.08 -24.14 -1.01
C PRO A 32 9.23 -23.25 -1.47
N TRP A 33 8.97 -22.45 -2.50
CA TRP A 33 9.89 -21.41 -2.96
C TRP A 33 10.23 -20.48 -1.81
N ARG A 34 11.50 -20.11 -1.71
CA ARG A 34 11.97 -19.08 -0.78
C ARG A 34 12.74 -18.05 -1.55
N GLY A 35 12.62 -16.80 -1.16
CA GLY A 35 13.42 -15.77 -1.77
C GLY A 35 13.37 -14.46 -1.03
N GLN A 36 14.23 -13.57 -1.48
CA GLN A 36 14.32 -12.20 -1.02
C GLN A 36 14.59 -11.32 -2.23
N GLY A 37 14.17 -10.07 -2.16
CA GLY A 37 14.37 -9.14 -3.24
C GLY A 37 14.15 -7.70 -2.84
N GLN A 38 14.39 -6.83 -3.81
CA GLN A 38 14.09 -5.41 -3.73
C GLN A 38 13.08 -5.09 -4.81
N LEU A 39 12.05 -4.34 -4.42
CA LEU A 39 11.03 -3.82 -5.33
C LEU A 39 11.24 -2.32 -5.47
N ARG A 40 11.12 -1.80 -6.69
CA ARG A 40 11.00 -0.37 -6.97
C ARG A 40 9.94 -0.15 -8.04
N ILE A 41 8.95 0.68 -7.72
CA ILE A 41 7.89 1.11 -8.63
C ILE A 41 8.00 2.62 -8.78
N GLU A 42 8.09 3.10 -10.01
CA GLU A 42 8.16 4.52 -10.32
C GLU A 42 6.87 4.99 -10.98
N GLU A 43 6.59 6.29 -10.84
CA GLU A 43 5.45 6.96 -11.50
C GLU A 43 4.11 6.26 -11.23
N SER A 44 3.93 5.84 -9.99
CA SER A 44 2.75 5.04 -9.62
C SER A 44 1.51 5.90 -9.43
N ARG A 45 0.37 5.39 -9.89
CA ARG A 45 -0.95 6.01 -9.69
C ARG A 45 -1.98 4.94 -9.35
N PHE A 46 -2.82 5.23 -8.36
CA PHE A 46 -3.89 4.36 -7.90
C PHE A 46 -5.22 5.11 -7.97
N VAL A 47 -6.14 4.60 -8.80
CA VAL A 47 -7.46 5.19 -9.02
C VAL A 47 -8.51 4.22 -8.51
N SER A 48 -9.40 4.70 -7.63
CA SER A 48 -10.49 3.90 -7.07
C SER A 48 -10.02 2.60 -6.37
N ASN A 49 -8.81 2.61 -5.82
CA ASN A 49 -8.26 1.47 -5.09
C ASN A 49 -8.95 1.35 -3.72
N LYS A 50 -9.43 0.15 -3.36
CA LYS A 50 -10.22 -0.06 -2.14
C LYS A 50 -9.45 0.23 -0.85
N ILE A 51 -8.15 -0.01 -0.81
CA ILE A 51 -7.32 0.30 0.35
C ILE A 51 -7.25 1.81 0.54
N PHE A 52 -6.86 2.55 -0.51
CA PHE A 52 -6.74 4.00 -0.43
C PHE A 52 -8.12 4.67 -0.26
N ASN A 53 -9.17 4.21 -0.92
CA ASN A 53 -10.53 4.70 -0.70
C ASN A 53 -10.97 4.54 0.76
N SER A 54 -10.71 3.38 1.38
CA SER A 54 -11.06 3.13 2.77
C SER A 54 -10.25 4.03 3.72
N LEU A 55 -8.98 4.25 3.39
CA LEU A 55 -8.12 5.17 4.14
C LEU A 55 -8.59 6.63 4.03
N GLY A 56 -8.97 7.06 2.82
CA GLY A 56 -9.58 8.37 2.57
C GLY A 56 -10.89 8.56 3.33
N GLY A 57 -11.73 7.53 3.39
CA GLY A 57 -12.96 7.54 4.19
C GLY A 57 -12.68 7.68 5.69
N LEU A 58 -11.73 6.92 6.23
CA LEU A 58 -11.32 6.99 7.64
C LEU A 58 -10.79 8.38 8.02
N LEU A 59 -9.97 8.97 7.16
CA LEU A 59 -9.31 10.26 7.41
C LEU A 59 -10.14 11.47 6.95
N LYS A 60 -11.25 11.23 6.24
CA LYS A 60 -12.06 12.24 5.54
C LYS A 60 -11.23 13.06 4.54
N LEU A 61 -10.33 12.38 3.81
CA LEU A 61 -9.42 12.97 2.85
C LEU A 61 -9.70 12.43 1.43
N PRO A 62 -10.38 13.21 0.57
CA PRO A 62 -10.84 12.71 -0.73
C PRO A 62 -9.71 12.46 -1.74
N PHE A 63 -8.51 13.01 -1.52
CA PHE A 63 -7.38 12.80 -2.43
C PHE A 63 -6.88 11.35 -2.48
N PHE A 64 -7.26 10.50 -1.53
CA PHE A 64 -6.91 9.08 -1.57
C PHE A 64 -7.71 8.28 -2.63
N GLU A 65 -8.77 8.85 -3.22
CA GLU A 65 -9.50 8.20 -4.32
C GLU A 65 -8.69 8.14 -5.62
N ASP A 66 -7.76 9.07 -5.80
CA ASP A 66 -6.82 9.17 -6.91
C ASP A 66 -5.48 9.69 -6.38
N ILE A 67 -4.64 8.75 -5.94
CA ILE A 67 -3.36 9.04 -5.30
C ILE A 67 -2.21 8.58 -6.17
N SER A 68 -1.14 9.38 -6.20
CA SER A 68 0.10 9.06 -6.90
C SER A 68 1.29 9.08 -5.95
N PHE A 69 2.25 8.20 -6.25
CA PHE A 69 3.56 8.16 -5.58
C PHE A 69 4.64 8.19 -6.65
N SER A 70 5.64 9.06 -6.47
CA SER A 70 6.80 9.14 -7.35
C SER A 70 7.61 7.85 -7.31
N THR A 71 7.71 7.25 -6.13
CA THR A 71 8.44 6.00 -5.92
C THR A 71 7.79 5.16 -4.83
N ILE A 72 7.68 3.86 -5.06
CA ILE A 72 7.38 2.83 -4.06
C ILE A 72 8.57 1.89 -4.03
N GLU A 73 9.22 1.73 -2.88
CA GLU A 73 10.40 0.88 -2.81
C GLU A 73 10.55 0.20 -1.47
N GLY A 74 11.14 -0.99 -1.50
CA GLY A 74 11.51 -1.70 -0.28
C GLY A 74 11.86 -3.16 -0.50
N PRO A 75 12.45 -3.77 0.53
CA PRO A 75 12.72 -5.20 0.54
C PRO A 75 11.42 -6.00 0.61
N PHE A 76 11.46 -7.20 0.05
CA PHE A 76 10.44 -8.22 0.29
C PHE A 76 11.10 -9.58 0.48
N THR A 77 10.42 -10.46 1.20
CA THR A 77 10.74 -11.89 1.21
C THR A 77 9.53 -12.70 0.79
N VAL A 78 9.80 -13.85 0.19
CA VAL A 78 8.78 -14.80 -0.26
C VAL A 78 9.02 -16.13 0.42
N HIS A 79 7.95 -16.72 0.95
CA HIS A 79 7.95 -18.09 1.47
C HIS A 79 6.67 -18.79 1.03
N GLY A 80 6.80 -19.63 0.00
CA GLY A 80 5.64 -20.21 -0.69
C GLY A 80 4.82 -19.11 -1.34
N GLU A 81 3.56 -19.00 -0.95
CA GLU A 81 2.60 -18.00 -1.43
C GLU A 81 2.55 -16.75 -0.54
N ARG A 82 3.32 -16.70 0.55
CA ARG A 82 3.37 -15.55 1.44
C ARG A 82 4.46 -14.59 1.00
N PHE A 83 4.09 -13.33 0.83
CA PHE A 83 4.98 -12.18 0.70
C PHE A 83 5.04 -11.45 2.03
N SER A 84 6.22 -11.02 2.45
CA SER A 84 6.38 -10.19 3.63
C SER A 84 7.37 -9.07 3.37
N SER A 85 7.19 -7.95 4.05
CA SER A 85 8.12 -6.83 4.03
C SER A 85 8.21 -6.18 5.40
N ASP A 86 9.41 -5.78 5.79
CA ASP A 86 9.69 -5.00 7.00
C ASP A 86 9.69 -3.48 6.75
N GLY A 87 9.47 -3.04 5.51
CA GLY A 87 9.42 -1.61 5.19
C GLY A 87 9.37 -1.30 3.70
N ILE A 88 8.17 -1.27 3.13
CA ILE A 88 7.92 -0.64 1.82
C ILE A 88 7.60 0.83 2.05
N THR A 89 8.34 1.72 1.40
CA THR A 89 8.14 3.17 1.46
C THR A 89 7.44 3.64 0.20
N PHE A 90 6.40 4.46 0.34
CA PHE A 90 5.66 5.10 -0.73
C PHE A 90 5.90 6.60 -0.59
N ASN A 91 6.59 7.20 -1.56
CA ASN A 91 6.96 8.61 -1.54
C ASN A 91 6.01 9.39 -2.44
N GLY A 92 5.25 10.32 -1.86
CA GLY A 92 4.22 11.08 -2.55
C GLY A 92 4.40 12.59 -2.40
N PRO A 93 3.71 13.41 -3.20
CA PRO A 93 3.83 14.87 -3.15
C PRO A 93 3.20 15.51 -1.90
N ILE A 94 2.24 14.83 -1.28
CA ILE A 94 1.49 15.31 -0.10
C ILE A 94 1.58 14.36 1.09
N VAL A 95 1.89 13.09 0.86
CA VAL A 95 1.91 12.07 1.89
C VAL A 95 3.00 11.06 1.58
N ASN A 96 3.74 10.67 2.62
CA ASN A 96 4.60 9.50 2.58
C ASN A 96 3.94 8.37 3.39
N LEU A 97 4.07 7.15 2.88
CA LEU A 97 3.63 5.96 3.60
C LEU A 97 4.82 5.04 3.84
N LYS A 98 4.83 4.38 5.00
CA LYS A 98 5.71 3.24 5.25
C LYS A 98 4.87 2.05 5.69
N ALA A 99 4.88 0.99 4.91
CA ALA A 99 4.12 -0.22 5.15
C ALA A 99 5.05 -1.37 5.55
N SER A 100 4.61 -2.21 6.49
CA SER A 100 5.28 -3.45 6.87
C SER A 100 4.22 -4.50 7.20
N GLY A 101 4.52 -5.77 6.99
CA GLY A 101 3.61 -6.87 7.25
C GLY A 101 3.59 -7.89 6.14
N ASP A 102 2.48 -8.63 6.06
CA ASP A 102 2.36 -9.83 5.25
C ASP A 102 1.17 -9.76 4.29
N VAL A 103 1.39 -10.33 3.10
CA VAL A 103 0.35 -10.73 2.16
C VAL A 103 0.42 -12.25 2.05
N GLY A 104 -0.57 -12.92 2.61
CA GLY A 104 -0.67 -14.38 2.61
C GLY A 104 -1.32 -14.94 1.34
N PRO A 105 -1.54 -16.27 1.33
CA PRO A 105 -2.41 -16.92 0.35
C PRO A 105 -3.77 -16.23 0.25
N ASP A 106 -4.42 -16.33 -0.91
CA ASP A 106 -5.74 -15.76 -1.17
C ASP A 106 -5.83 -14.25 -0.92
N GLU A 107 -4.73 -13.52 -1.14
CA GLU A 107 -4.67 -12.06 -1.01
C GLU A 107 -4.93 -11.53 0.42
N GLN A 108 -4.74 -12.37 1.44
CA GLN A 108 -4.99 -11.98 2.83
C GLN A 108 -3.92 -11.01 3.35
N LEU A 109 -4.34 -9.82 3.75
CA LEU A 109 -3.51 -8.72 4.24
C LEU A 109 -3.42 -8.73 5.77
N ASP A 110 -2.24 -8.45 6.30
CA ASP A 110 -2.02 -7.92 7.64
C ASP A 110 -0.84 -6.95 7.62
N LEU A 111 -1.15 -5.67 7.41
CA LEU A 111 -0.18 -4.60 7.21
C LEU A 111 -0.28 -3.57 8.33
N LYS A 112 0.86 -3.07 8.78
CA LYS A 112 0.99 -1.84 9.55
C LYS A 112 1.45 -0.74 8.61
N VAL A 113 0.75 0.37 8.58
CA VAL A 113 1.06 1.52 7.73
C VAL A 113 1.23 2.76 8.59
N GLN A 114 2.40 3.36 8.46
CA GLN A 114 2.70 4.70 8.96
C GLN A 114 2.41 5.71 7.85
N ILE A 115 1.72 6.78 8.19
CA ILE A 115 1.28 7.84 7.27
C ILE A 115 1.86 9.16 7.77
N GLU A 116 2.63 9.83 6.93
CA GLU A 116 3.23 11.13 7.22
C GLU A 116 2.69 12.17 6.23
N PHE A 117 2.04 13.21 6.74
CA PHE A 117 1.53 14.33 5.93
C PHE A 117 2.60 15.40 5.77
N LEU A 118 2.98 15.66 4.51
CA LEU A 118 4.05 16.59 4.17
C LEU A 118 3.55 18.03 4.16
N GLN A 119 4.31 19.00 4.68
CA GLN A 119 3.90 20.40 4.59
C GLN A 119 3.81 20.87 3.13
N ILE A 120 2.60 21.23 2.69
CA ILE A 120 2.36 21.67 1.31
C ILE A 120 2.55 23.18 1.27
N ALA A 121 3.52 23.67 0.49
CA ALA A 121 3.79 25.10 0.31
C ALA A 121 2.76 25.82 -0.60
N GLY A 122 1.47 25.46 -0.53
CA GLY A 122 0.39 26.09 -1.32
C GLY A 122 0.41 25.79 -2.83
N ARG A 123 1.20 24.82 -3.28
CA ARG A 123 1.37 24.48 -4.71
C ARG A 123 0.44 23.39 -5.23
N ILE A 124 -0.35 22.76 -4.37
CA ILE A 124 -1.19 21.62 -4.74
C ILE A 124 -2.66 22.04 -4.60
N PRO A 125 -3.46 21.96 -5.68
CA PRO A 125 -4.85 22.37 -5.67
C PRO A 125 -5.69 21.34 -4.92
N LEU A 126 -5.70 21.43 -3.60
CA LEU A 126 -6.62 20.70 -2.74
C LEU A 126 -7.87 21.55 -2.50
N VAL A 127 -9.04 20.91 -2.41
CA VAL A 127 -10.28 21.59 -2.01
C VAL A 127 -10.15 22.13 -0.58
N ALA A 128 -10.82 23.25 -0.26
CA ALA A 128 -10.66 23.95 1.02
C ALA A 128 -10.84 23.06 2.26
N GLN A 129 -11.82 22.15 2.25
CA GLN A 129 -12.07 21.21 3.35
C GLN A 129 -10.94 20.19 3.53
N ALA A 130 -10.34 19.72 2.43
CA ALA A 130 -9.19 18.83 2.48
C ALA A 130 -7.95 19.58 2.99
N LEU A 131 -7.77 20.85 2.63
CA LEU A 131 -6.69 21.69 3.14
C LEU A 131 -6.76 21.89 4.65
N GLU A 132 -7.94 22.11 5.23
CA GLU A 132 -8.09 22.26 6.68
C GLU A 132 -7.68 21.00 7.44
N ILE A 133 -8.18 19.83 7.00
CA ILE A 133 -7.83 18.54 7.60
C ILE A 133 -6.34 18.27 7.42
N PHE A 134 -5.82 18.53 6.22
CA PHE A 134 -4.42 18.34 5.91
C PHE A 134 -3.52 19.21 6.81
N ASN A 135 -3.81 20.52 6.92
CA ASN A 135 -3.04 21.44 7.76
C ASN A 135 -3.05 21.03 9.24
N ARG A 136 -4.14 20.43 9.73
CA ARG A 136 -4.21 19.88 11.08
C ARG A 136 -3.33 18.65 11.26
N LEU A 137 -3.21 17.81 10.22
CA LEU A 137 -2.42 16.57 10.23
C LEU A 137 -0.97 16.78 9.78
N ALA A 138 -0.63 17.94 9.21
CA ALA A 138 0.70 18.23 8.70
C ALA A 138 1.73 18.14 9.83
N GLY A 139 2.79 17.34 9.61
CA GLY A 139 3.80 17.05 10.64
C GLY A 139 3.35 16.03 11.71
N GLN A 140 2.13 15.49 11.60
CA GLN A 140 1.69 14.34 12.41
C GLN A 140 2.01 13.04 11.68
N VAL A 141 2.30 12.02 12.47
CA VAL A 141 2.46 10.64 12.02
C VAL A 141 1.26 9.85 12.51
N LEU A 142 0.48 9.31 11.57
CA LEU A 142 -0.63 8.40 11.89
C LEU A 142 -0.20 6.96 11.65
N MET A 143 -0.62 6.06 12.53
CA MET A 143 -0.42 4.63 12.35
C MET A 143 -1.76 3.95 12.17
N VAL A 144 -1.86 3.09 11.17
CA VAL A 144 -3.05 2.25 10.92
C VAL A 144 -2.64 0.80 10.72
N ARG A 145 -3.56 -0.11 11.02
CA ARG A 145 -3.48 -1.51 10.64
C ARG A 145 -4.50 -1.81 9.56
N ILE A 146 -4.07 -2.50 8.52
CA ILE A 146 -4.90 -2.93 7.39
C ILE A 146 -4.95 -4.44 7.41
N ARG A 147 -6.16 -5.00 7.52
CA ARG A 147 -6.43 -6.45 7.48
C ARG A 147 -7.46 -6.77 6.41
N GLY A 148 -7.78 -8.04 6.20
CA GLY A 148 -8.77 -8.46 5.20
C GLY A 148 -8.11 -8.73 3.85
N THR A 149 -8.71 -8.31 2.75
CA THR A 149 -8.15 -8.52 1.40
C THR A 149 -8.01 -7.20 0.65
N PHE A 150 -7.37 -7.20 -0.51
CA PHE A 150 -7.35 -6.02 -1.38
C PHE A 150 -8.78 -5.57 -1.78
N ASP A 151 -9.73 -6.50 -1.88
CA ASP A 151 -11.13 -6.24 -2.24
C ASP A 151 -11.97 -5.73 -1.05
N ASN A 152 -11.69 -6.23 0.16
CA ASN A 152 -12.43 -5.89 1.38
C ASN A 152 -11.44 -5.61 2.54
N PRO A 153 -10.74 -4.46 2.52
CA PRO A 153 -9.81 -4.11 3.57
C PRO A 153 -10.54 -3.59 4.81
N ASP A 154 -10.08 -4.02 5.98
CA ASP A 154 -10.46 -3.48 7.28
C ASP A 154 -9.31 -2.61 7.80
N ILE A 155 -9.57 -1.31 8.00
CA ILE A 155 -8.56 -0.33 8.39
C ILE A 155 -8.88 0.21 9.77
N GLN A 156 -7.94 0.04 10.70
CA GLN A 156 -8.09 0.43 12.09
C GLN A 156 -6.93 1.34 12.54
N PRO A 157 -7.20 2.50 13.18
CA PRO A 157 -6.15 3.32 13.79
C PRO A 157 -5.39 2.56 14.89
N LEU A 158 -4.07 2.72 14.95
CA LEU A 158 -3.20 2.16 15.98
C LEU A 158 -2.80 3.25 16.99
N GLY A 159 -3.79 3.80 17.69
CA GLY A 159 -3.58 4.88 18.68
C GLY A 159 -3.21 6.24 18.05
N LEU A 160 -3.64 7.31 18.70
CA LEU A 160 -3.20 8.69 18.48
C LEU A 160 -2.43 9.16 19.72
#